data_AF-A0A645HGN5-F1
#
_entry.id   AF-A0A645HGN5-F1
#
_cell.length_a   1.000
_cell.length_b   1.000
_cell.length_c   1.000
_cell.angle_alpha   90.00
_cell.angle_beta   90.00
_cell.angle_gamma   90.00
#
_symmetry.space_group_name_H-M   'P 1'
#
loop_
_entity.id
_entity.type
_entity.pdbx_description
1 polymer ?
#
loop_
_entity_poly.entity_id
_entity_poly.type
_entity_poly.pdbx_seq_one_letter_code
_entity_poly.pdbx_strand_id
1 'polypeptide(L)'
;MFIDNYAAIPSESVRRLLALHDAGLIEILTLGADYERTNEQEMTVIYHHGRRSEFDVFIDARGQRALQSKNIPFPTLRDQLLACGDEIPDIGEDYTLQAPENARNRIAFGGLPWLMHDRPFIQGLVVSAEIGAAMARALTQRALRRRHKLWNSDDI
;
A
#
# COMPACT_ATOMS: atom_id res chain seq x y z
N MET A 1 10.41 9.26 5.37
CA MET A 1 10.25 10.09 4.16
C MET A 1 8.75 10.18 3.90
N PHE A 2 8.11 11.33 4.16
CA PHE A 2 6.70 11.56 3.79
C PHE A 2 6.70 12.04 2.34
N ILE A 3 6.51 11.11 1.42
CA ILE A 3 6.35 11.42 0.00
C ILE A 3 4.84 11.53 -0.23
N ASP A 4 4.43 12.58 -0.94
CA ASP A 4 3.10 12.71 -1.50
C ASP A 4 2.90 11.58 -2.52
N ASN A 5 2.50 10.40 -2.02
CA ASN A 5 2.26 9.24 -2.85
C ASN A 5 0.88 9.42 -3.48
N TYR A 6 0.86 10.06 -4.64
CA TYR A 6 -0.31 10.05 -5.50
C TYR A 6 -0.48 8.64 -6.03
N ALA A 7 -1.51 7.95 -5.56
CA ALA A 7 -1.90 6.70 -6.19
C ALA A 7 -2.63 6.93 -7.54
N ALA A 8 -2.78 8.19 -7.99
CA ALA A 8 -3.34 8.59 -9.28
C ALA A 8 -2.40 9.51 -10.08
N ILE A 9 -2.41 9.40 -11.41
CA ILE A 9 -1.67 10.32 -12.29
C ILE A 9 -2.56 11.55 -12.56
N PRO A 10 -2.10 12.79 -12.27
CA PRO A 10 -2.85 14.00 -12.60
C PRO A 10 -3.11 14.13 -14.10
N SER A 11 -4.32 14.55 -14.49
CA SER A 11 -4.69 14.73 -15.90
C SER A 11 -3.77 15.70 -16.65
N GLU A 12 -3.27 16.72 -15.96
CA GLU A 12 -2.34 17.69 -16.52
C GLU A 12 -0.98 17.07 -16.86
N SER A 13 -0.51 16.09 -16.08
CA SER A 13 0.69 15.32 -16.39
C SER A 13 0.51 14.49 -17.66
N VAL A 14 -0.67 13.87 -17.85
CA VAL A 14 -1.00 13.11 -19.07
C VAL A 14 -0.99 14.03 -20.30
N ARG A 15 -1.61 15.22 -20.23
CA ARG A 15 -1.61 16.19 -21.33
C ARG A 15 -0.20 16.61 -21.73
N ARG A 16 0.69 16.84 -20.75
CA ARG A 16 2.09 17.20 -21.02
C ARG A 16 2.86 16.07 -21.70
N LEU A 17 2.66 14.81 -21.27
CA LEU A 17 3.25 13.65 -21.94
C LEU A 17 2.78 13.54 -23.40
N LEU A 18 1.47 13.70 -23.65
CA LEU A 18 0.93 13.65 -25.01
C LEU A 18 1.47 14.80 -25.89
N ALA A 19 1.58 16.02 -25.35
CA ALA A 19 2.15 17.15 -26.09
C ALA A 19 3.63 16.93 -26.47
N LEU A 20 4.41 16.30 -25.59
CA LEU A 20 5.81 15.93 -25.88
C LEU A 20 5.90 14.85 -26.96
N HIS A 21 4.99 13.87 -26.92
CA HIS A 21 4.88 12.85 -27.96
C HIS A 21 4.50 13.46 -29.31
N ASP A 22 3.49 14.33 -29.35
CA ASP A 22 3.04 14.99 -30.58
C ASP A 22 4.12 15.91 -31.18
N ALA A 23 4.99 16.46 -30.34
CA ALA A 23 6.17 17.21 -30.76
C ALA A 23 7.35 16.34 -31.23
N GLY A 24 7.24 15.00 -31.16
CA GLY A 24 8.30 14.06 -31.53
C GLY A 24 9.47 13.99 -30.56
N LEU A 25 9.30 14.45 -29.32
CA LEU A 25 10.37 14.48 -28.31
C LEU A 25 10.46 13.19 -27.49
N ILE A 26 9.35 12.44 -27.40
CA ILE A 26 9.29 11.16 -26.71
C ILE A 26 8.46 10.16 -27.53
N GLU A 27 8.72 8.87 -27.32
CA GLU A 27 7.87 7.79 -27.81
C GLU A 27 7.05 7.19 -26.66
N ILE A 28 5.80 6.82 -26.96
CA ILE A 28 4.94 6.10 -26.00
C ILE A 28 4.86 4.65 -26.44
N LEU A 29 5.35 3.76 -25.60
CA LEU A 29 5.38 2.32 -25.85
C LEU A 29 4.33 1.59 -25.01
N THR A 30 3.41 0.87 -25.66
CA THR A 30 2.46 -0.01 -24.99
C THR A 30 3.09 -1.37 -24.73
N LEU A 31 3.24 -1.77 -23.47
CA LEU A 31 3.95 -2.99 -23.09
C LEU A 31 3.06 -4.24 -22.97
N GLY A 32 1.75 -4.06 -22.75
CA GLY A 32 0.86 -5.17 -22.40
C GLY A 32 0.99 -5.59 -20.92
N ALA A 33 0.28 -6.66 -20.55
CA ALA A 33 0.26 -7.16 -19.17
C ALA A 33 1.37 -8.17 -18.87
N ASP A 34 1.96 -8.74 -19.92
CA ASP A 34 2.86 -9.88 -19.95
C ASP A 34 4.29 -9.48 -20.36
N TYR A 35 4.62 -8.19 -20.28
CA TYR A 35 5.98 -7.75 -20.56
C TYR A 35 6.97 -8.23 -19.49
N GLU A 36 8.17 -8.54 -19.92
CA GLU A 36 9.27 -8.90 -19.04
C GLU A 36 10.35 -7.82 -19.08
N ARG A 37 10.87 -7.47 -17.91
CA ARG A 37 11.97 -6.52 -17.77
C ARG A 37 13.16 -7.22 -17.15
N THR A 38 14.29 -7.16 -17.83
CA THR A 38 15.57 -7.67 -17.35
C THR A 38 16.63 -6.57 -17.35
N ASN A 39 17.62 -6.72 -16.48
CA ASN A 39 18.82 -5.90 -16.50
C ASN A 39 19.92 -6.74 -17.14
N GLU A 40 20.36 -6.33 -18.34
CA GLU A 40 21.43 -6.97 -19.08
C GLU A 40 22.62 -6.01 -19.11
N GLN A 41 23.71 -6.39 -18.43
CA GLN A 41 24.92 -5.56 -18.31
C GLN A 41 24.61 -4.15 -17.76
N GLU A 42 24.81 -3.09 -18.57
CA GLU A 42 24.57 -1.68 -18.24
C GLU A 42 23.23 -1.16 -18.79
N MET A 43 22.39 -2.02 -19.39
CA MET A 43 21.13 -1.60 -20.00
C MET A 43 19.92 -2.30 -19.38
N THR A 44 18.77 -1.65 -19.51
CA THR A 44 17.47 -2.28 -19.24
C THR A 44 16.86 -2.76 -20.54
N VAL A 45 16.47 -4.02 -20.58
CA VAL A 45 15.83 -4.65 -21.72
C VAL A 45 14.40 -5.00 -21.35
N ILE A 46 13.46 -4.60 -22.21
CA ILE A 46 12.04 -4.91 -22.08
C ILE A 46 11.62 -5.79 -23.25
N TYR A 47 11.13 -6.99 -22.92
CA TYR A 47 10.50 -7.91 -23.85
C TYR A 47 8.99 -7.72 -23.79
N HIS A 48 8.37 -7.40 -24.93
CA HIS A 48 6.91 -7.19 -25.03
C HIS A 48 6.44 -7.58 -26.43
N HIS A 49 5.30 -8.25 -26.56
CA HIS A 49 4.71 -8.61 -27.86
C HIS A 49 5.71 -9.27 -28.85
N GLY A 50 6.64 -10.11 -28.36
CA GLY A 50 7.69 -10.74 -29.16
C GLY A 50 8.78 -9.79 -29.68
N ARG A 51 8.82 -8.55 -29.18
CA ARG A 51 9.82 -7.52 -29.49
C ARG A 51 10.74 -7.31 -28.29
N ARG A 52 11.95 -6.81 -28.60
CA ARG A 52 12.97 -6.42 -27.63
C ARG A 52 13.20 -4.92 -27.76
N SER A 53 13.08 -4.19 -26.65
CA SER A 53 13.38 -2.76 -26.57
C SER A 53 14.46 -2.51 -25.53
N GLU A 54 15.45 -1.69 -25.87
CA GLU A 54 16.66 -1.48 -25.09
C GLU A 54 16.75 -0.02 -24.63
N PHE A 55 17.14 0.19 -23.37
CA PHE A 55 17.22 1.51 -22.76
C PHE A 55 18.49 1.64 -21.91
N ASP A 56 19.25 2.71 -22.13
CA ASP A 56 20.43 3.05 -21.34
C ASP A 56 20.06 3.38 -19.88
N VAL A 57 18.90 4.02 -19.68
CA VAL A 57 18.40 4.42 -18.37
C VAL A 57 16.94 4.02 -18.24
N PHE A 58 16.60 3.36 -17.13
CA PHE A 58 15.24 3.00 -16.79
C PHE A 58 14.81 3.65 -15.47
N ILE A 59 13.68 4.37 -15.51
CA ILE A 59 13.07 5.02 -14.35
C ILE A 59 11.72 4.35 -14.09
N ASP A 60 11.60 3.64 -12.97
CA ASP A 60 10.33 3.06 -12.55
C ASP A 60 9.48 4.10 -11.80
N ALA A 61 8.58 4.75 -12.53
CA ALA A 61 7.65 5.75 -12.01
C ALA A 61 6.24 5.17 -11.71
N ARG A 62 6.09 3.84 -11.54
CA ARG A 62 4.79 3.19 -11.30
C ARG A 62 4.21 3.40 -9.89
N GLY A 63 4.94 4.11 -9.03
CA GLY A 63 4.52 4.39 -7.66
C GLY A 63 4.60 3.16 -6.75
N GLN A 64 4.03 3.29 -5.55
CA GLN A 64 4.03 2.23 -4.57
C GLN A 64 2.97 1.17 -4.90
N ARG A 65 3.29 -0.12 -4.72
CA ARG A 65 2.33 -1.21 -4.91
C ARG A 65 1.55 -1.48 -3.63
N ALA A 66 0.31 -1.96 -3.78
CA ALA A 66 -0.45 -2.47 -2.66
C ALA A 66 0.28 -3.66 -2.01
N LEU A 67 0.33 -3.67 -0.67
CA LEU A 67 0.98 -4.73 0.10
C LEU A 67 -0.04 -5.77 0.54
N GLN A 68 0.39 -7.03 0.57
CA GLN A 68 -0.38 -8.19 0.99
C GLN A 68 0.16 -8.73 2.31
N SER A 69 -0.56 -9.63 2.98
CA SER A 69 -0.17 -10.27 4.25
C SER A 69 1.27 -10.81 4.23
N LYS A 70 1.71 -11.41 3.10
CA LYS A 70 3.10 -11.91 2.92
C LYS A 70 4.19 -10.84 3.02
N ASN A 71 3.84 -9.55 2.89
CA ASN A 71 4.77 -8.42 2.90
C ASN A 71 4.93 -7.81 4.31
N ILE A 72 4.24 -8.36 5.32
CA ILE A 72 4.33 -7.88 6.70
C ILE A 72 5.77 -8.05 7.21
N PRO A 73 6.42 -6.98 7.69
CA PRO A 73 7.82 -7.03 8.12
C PRO A 73 8.00 -7.67 9.50
N PHE A 74 6.91 -7.95 10.22
CA PHE A 74 6.91 -8.60 11.53
C PHE A 74 6.59 -10.09 11.39
N PRO A 75 7.58 -11.00 11.48
CA PRO A 75 7.41 -12.41 11.12
C PRO A 75 6.24 -13.09 11.83
N THR A 76 6.13 -12.92 13.15
CA THR A 76 5.04 -13.52 13.93
C THR A 76 3.66 -13.03 13.51
N LEU A 77 3.51 -11.72 13.25
CA LEU A 77 2.23 -11.18 12.78
C LEU A 77 1.92 -11.64 11.35
N ARG A 78 2.93 -11.70 10.49
CA ARG A 78 2.80 -12.22 9.13
C ARG A 78 2.26 -13.65 9.15
N ASP A 79 2.88 -14.52 9.94
CA ASP A 79 2.50 -15.94 10.00
C ASP A 79 1.06 -16.10 10.55
N GLN A 80 0.67 -15.28 11.54
CA GLN A 80 -0.69 -15.30 12.06
C GLN A 80 -1.73 -14.81 11.05
N LEU A 81 -1.41 -13.79 10.25
CA LEU A 81 -2.27 -13.32 9.16
C LEU A 81 -2.39 -14.37 8.05
N LEU A 82 -1.27 -14.95 7.62
CA LEU A 82 -1.26 -16.01 6.62
C LEU A 82 -2.03 -17.26 7.08
N ALA A 83 -1.97 -17.59 8.38
CA ALA A 83 -2.74 -18.69 8.96
C ALA A 83 -4.26 -18.45 8.95
N CYS A 84 -4.72 -17.19 8.85
CA CYS A 84 -6.15 -16.88 8.67
C CYS A 84 -6.63 -17.16 7.24
N GLY A 85 -5.71 -17.36 6.28
CA GLY A 85 -6.03 -17.54 4.86
C GLY A 85 -6.20 -16.23 4.08
N ASP A 86 -5.99 -15.08 4.73
CA ASP A 86 -6.20 -13.77 4.13
C ASP A 86 -4.96 -13.32 3.34
N GLU A 87 -5.06 -13.28 2.01
CA GLU A 87 -4.00 -12.71 1.16
C GLU A 87 -3.80 -11.21 1.43
N ILE A 88 -4.90 -10.49 1.70
CA ILE A 88 -4.94 -9.07 2.03
C ILE A 88 -5.40 -8.94 3.48
N PRO A 89 -4.69 -8.21 4.35
CA PRO A 89 -5.14 -8.03 5.73
C PRO A 89 -6.54 -7.41 5.78
N ASP A 90 -7.45 -8.01 6.53
CA ASP A 90 -8.79 -7.46 6.76
C ASP A 90 -8.70 -6.25 7.71
N ILE A 91 -8.97 -5.05 7.17
CA ILE A 91 -8.81 -3.77 7.84
C ILE A 91 -10.19 -3.09 7.93
N GLY A 92 -10.61 -2.78 9.16
CA GLY A 92 -11.88 -2.10 9.41
C GLY A 92 -11.85 -0.61 9.06
N GLU A 93 -13.00 0.07 9.15
CA GLU A 93 -13.12 1.52 8.91
C GLU A 93 -12.28 2.38 9.86
N ASP A 94 -11.96 1.85 11.04
CA ASP A 94 -11.07 2.47 12.01
C ASP A 94 -9.59 2.19 11.75
N TYR A 95 -9.30 1.55 10.61
CA TYR A 95 -7.99 1.14 10.15
C TYR A 95 -7.32 0.08 11.03
N THR A 96 -8.08 -0.62 11.89
CA THR A 96 -7.54 -1.72 12.69
C THR A 96 -7.78 -3.07 12.04
N LEU A 97 -6.84 -4.00 12.26
CA LEU A 97 -7.00 -5.39 11.84
C LEU A 97 -8.27 -5.99 12.43
N GLN A 98 -9.01 -6.75 11.62
CA GLN A 98 -10.20 -7.51 12.04
C GLN A 98 -9.89 -8.99 12.29
N ALA A 99 -8.75 -9.47 11.81
CA ALA A 99 -8.19 -10.77 12.12
C ALA A 99 -6.65 -10.67 12.12
N PRO A 100 -5.92 -11.58 12.77
CA PRO A 100 -6.37 -12.63 13.73
C PRO A 100 -6.92 -12.06 15.05
N GLU A 101 -7.63 -12.87 15.85
CA GLU A 101 -8.28 -12.43 17.11
C GLU A 101 -7.31 -11.79 18.12
N ASN A 102 -6.08 -12.28 18.19
CA ASN A 102 -5.04 -11.74 19.07
C ASN A 102 -4.51 -10.35 18.63
N ALA A 103 -4.72 -9.96 17.37
CA ALA A 103 -4.35 -8.66 16.78
C ALA A 103 -5.57 -7.77 16.50
N ARG A 104 -6.77 -8.35 16.47
CA ARG A 104 -8.05 -7.69 16.18
C ARG A 104 -8.22 -6.44 17.04
N ASN A 105 -8.48 -5.29 16.41
CA ASN A 105 -8.68 -3.99 17.07
C ASN A 105 -7.48 -3.54 17.95
N ARG A 106 -6.28 -4.09 17.71
CA ARG A 106 -5.05 -3.78 18.45
C ARG A 106 -3.93 -3.24 17.58
N ILE A 107 -3.90 -3.60 16.31
CA ILE A 107 -2.89 -3.16 15.36
C ILE A 107 -3.61 -2.38 14.27
N ALA A 108 -3.16 -1.15 14.05
CA ALA A 108 -3.71 -0.27 13.03
C ALA A 108 -2.79 -0.19 11.81
N PHE A 109 -3.38 -0.19 10.62
CA PHE A 109 -2.72 -0.15 9.32
C PHE A 109 -3.03 1.19 8.65
N GLY A 110 -2.23 2.21 8.96
CA GLY A 110 -2.36 3.56 8.37
C GLY A 110 -1.50 3.82 7.16
N GLY A 111 -0.60 2.89 6.82
CA GLY A 111 0.27 3.03 5.66
C GLY A 111 -0.52 2.82 4.37
N LEU A 112 -0.39 3.76 3.43
CA LEU A 112 -1.12 3.71 2.15
C LEU A 112 -1.07 2.36 1.43
N PRO A 113 0.06 1.64 1.35
CA PRO A 113 0.10 0.38 0.60
C PRO A 113 -0.86 -0.68 1.12
N TRP A 114 -1.19 -0.63 2.41
CA TRP A 114 -2.15 -1.53 3.01
C TRP A 114 -3.59 -1.18 2.66
N LEU A 115 -3.85 0.09 2.33
CA LEU A 115 -5.17 0.63 2.01
C LEU A 115 -5.46 0.67 0.51
N MET A 116 -4.45 0.48 -0.34
CA MET A 116 -4.57 0.63 -1.80
C MET A 116 -5.45 -0.43 -2.47
N HIS A 117 -5.76 -1.55 -1.80
CA HIS A 117 -6.70 -2.55 -2.33
C HIS A 117 -8.12 -2.01 -2.38
N ASP A 118 -8.55 -1.33 -1.31
CA ASP A 118 -9.90 -0.75 -1.21
C ASP A 118 -9.93 0.71 -1.68
N ARG A 119 -8.79 1.39 -1.61
CA ARG A 119 -8.64 2.82 -1.91
C ARG A 119 -7.44 3.05 -2.85
N PRO A 120 -7.52 2.59 -4.11
CA PRO A 120 -6.40 2.61 -5.07
C PRO A 120 -5.92 4.00 -5.48
N PHE A 121 -6.64 5.07 -5.11
CA PHE A 121 -6.29 6.47 -5.43
C PHE A 121 -6.13 7.36 -4.18
N ILE A 122 -5.90 6.74 -3.01
CA ILE A 122 -5.80 7.46 -1.74
C ILE A 122 -4.64 8.47 -1.72
N GLN A 123 -4.93 9.70 -1.30
CA GLN A 123 -3.95 10.77 -1.17
C GLN A 123 -3.54 10.93 0.30
N GLY A 124 -2.48 10.23 0.70
CA GLY A 124 -2.13 10.09 2.12
C GLY A 124 -2.02 11.39 2.90
N LEU A 125 -1.48 12.46 2.31
CA LEU A 125 -1.37 13.76 2.99
C LEU A 125 -2.76 14.36 3.28
N VAL A 126 -3.65 14.36 2.28
CA VAL A 126 -5.00 14.93 2.37
C VAL A 126 -5.84 14.20 3.41
N VAL A 127 -5.74 12.87 3.46
CA VAL A 127 -6.54 12.05 4.40
C VAL A 127 -5.83 11.73 5.71
N SER A 128 -4.58 12.15 5.90
CA SER A 128 -3.76 11.77 7.06
C SER A 128 -4.42 12.10 8.39
N ALA A 129 -5.00 13.30 8.50
CA ALA A 129 -5.69 13.76 9.70
C ALA A 129 -6.95 12.93 9.99
N GLU A 130 -7.72 12.57 8.96
CA GLU A 130 -8.92 11.75 9.08
C GLU A 130 -8.56 10.32 9.52
N ILE A 131 -7.56 9.70 8.87
CA ILE A 131 -7.04 8.38 9.20
C ILE A 131 -6.58 8.34 10.66
N GLY A 132 -5.75 9.32 11.07
CA GLY A 132 -5.27 9.42 12.44
C GLY A 132 -6.39 9.61 13.45
N ALA A 133 -7.39 10.43 13.14
CA ALA A 133 -8.55 10.65 14.01
C ALA A 133 -9.40 9.38 14.17
N ALA A 134 -9.60 8.59 13.11
CA ALA A 134 -10.32 7.32 13.16
C ALA A 134 -9.60 6.31 14.07
N MET A 135 -8.28 6.15 13.90
CA MET A 135 -7.47 5.28 14.76
C MET A 135 -7.52 5.72 16.23
N ALA A 136 -7.41 7.03 16.49
CA ALA A 136 -7.47 7.57 17.86
C ALA A 136 -8.82 7.32 18.53
N ARG A 137 -9.93 7.44 17.78
CA ARG A 137 -11.28 7.11 18.27
C ARG A 137 -11.39 5.63 18.64
N ALA A 138 -10.90 4.72 17.80
CA ALA A 138 -10.91 3.29 18.09
C ALA A 138 -10.13 2.93 19.36
N LEU A 139 -8.95 3.53 19.54
CA LEU A 139 -8.15 3.36 20.77
C LEU A 139 -8.92 3.83 22.01
N THR A 140 -9.59 4.98 21.93
CA THR A 140 -10.32 5.57 23.06
C THR A 140 -11.58 4.77 23.40
N GLN A 141 -12.38 4.37 22.41
CA GLN A 141 -13.55 3.51 22.63
C GLN A 141 -13.18 2.16 23.24
N ARG A 142 -12.04 1.59 22.83
CA ARG A 142 -11.51 0.37 23.45
C ARG A 142 -11.08 0.59 24.90
N ALA A 143 -10.39 1.70 25.21
CA ALA A 143 -9.99 2.02 26.58
C ALA A 143 -11.21 2.14 27.51
N LEU A 144 -12.31 2.71 27.03
CA LEU A 144 -13.58 2.79 27.75
C LEU A 144 -14.21 1.41 28.01
N ARG A 145 -14.10 0.47 27.04
CA ARG A 145 -14.57 -0.92 27.22
C ARG A 145 -13.69 -1.76 28.16
N ARG A 146 -12.41 -1.40 28.32
CA ARG A 146 -11.40 -2.14 29.10
C ARG A 146 -11.21 -1.67 30.54
N ARG A 147 -12.25 -1.14 31.21
CA ARG A 147 -12.16 -0.92 32.66
C ARG A 147 -12.30 -2.25 33.42
N HIS A 148 -11.27 -3.09 33.38
CA HIS A 148 -11.12 -4.17 34.35
C HIS A 148 -10.76 -3.53 35.68
N LYS A 149 -11.68 -3.59 36.66
CA LYS A 149 -11.32 -3.31 38.05
C LYS A 149 -10.39 -4.43 38.51
N LEU A 150 -9.12 -4.12 38.71
CA LEU A 150 -8.26 -4.88 39.61
C LEU A 150 -8.59 -4.40 41.03
N TRP A 151 -9.59 -5.02 41.66
CA TRP A 151 -9.74 -4.94 43.11
C TRP A 151 -9.58 -6.36 43.66
N ASN A 152 -8.60 -6.45 44.58
CA ASN A 152 -8.14 -7.64 45.28
C ASN A 152 -9.25 -8.41 45.99
N SER A 153 -9.03 -9.71 46.11
CA SER A 153 -9.33 -10.43 47.35
C SER A 153 -8.15 -11.36 47.63
N ASP A 154 -7.13 -10.79 48.28
CA ASP A 154 -6.57 -11.49 49.43
C ASP A 154 -7.66 -11.38 50.50
N ASP A 155 -8.31 -12.51 50.82
CA ASP A 155 -8.73 -12.86 52.18
C ASP A 155 -9.38 -14.26 52.18
N ILE A 156 -8.72 -15.14 52.95
CA ILE A 156 -9.03 -16.51 53.42
C ILE A 156 -8.66 -17.69 52.50
#